data_AF-C9QHB8-F1
#
_entry.id   AF-C9QHB8-F1
#
_cell.length_a   1.000
_cell.length_b   1.000
_cell.length_c   1.000
_cell.angle_alpha   90.00
_cell.angle_beta   90.00
_cell.angle_gamma   90.00
#
_symmetry.space_group_name_H-M   'P 1'
#
loop_
_entity.id
_entity.type
_entity.pdbx_description
1 polymer ?
#
loop_
_entity_poly.entity_id
_entity_poly.type
_entity_poly.pdbx_seq_one_letter_code
_entity_poly.pdbx_strand_id
1 'polypeptide(L)'
;MSLPNIAPTVPLGKEDCLCRKCLIEQINVTLNAYYQTHTTDELVAFAAEHKQANVYTEGLDYMFVNGEQHPTKWYLLKQGQCCHENCKYCPYK
;
A
#
# COMPACT_ATOMS: atom_id res chain seq x y z
N MET A 1 -9.92 -11.74 -18.73
CA MET A 1 -9.06 -11.76 -17.52
C MET A 1 -9.03 -10.34 -16.99
N SER A 2 -9.58 -10.10 -15.80
CA SER A 2 -9.48 -8.79 -15.15
C SER A 2 -8.12 -8.70 -14.44
N LEU A 3 -7.44 -7.57 -14.57
CA LEU A 3 -6.16 -7.34 -13.89
C LEU A 3 -6.39 -7.14 -12.39
N PRO A 4 -5.47 -7.60 -11.53
CA PRO A 4 -5.58 -7.41 -10.10
C PRO A 4 -5.45 -5.91 -9.74
N ASN A 5 -6.46 -5.35 -9.07
CA ASN A 5 -6.50 -3.98 -8.56
C ASN A 5 -5.72 -3.86 -7.24
N ILE A 6 -4.39 -3.94 -7.32
CA ILE A 6 -3.49 -3.99 -6.15
C ILE A 6 -3.15 -2.62 -5.55
N ALA A 7 -3.26 -1.56 -6.34
CA ALA A 7 -2.85 -0.21 -6.00
C ALA A 7 -3.63 0.82 -6.83
N PRO A 8 -3.66 2.09 -6.38
CA PRO A 8 -4.25 3.18 -7.15
C PRO A 8 -3.57 3.37 -8.51
N THR A 9 -4.30 3.95 -9.46
CA THR A 9 -3.72 4.38 -10.72
C THR A 9 -2.74 5.51 -10.47
N VAL A 10 -1.44 5.25 -10.67
CA VAL A 10 -0.41 6.27 -10.63
C VAL A 10 -0.40 6.98 -11.98
N PRO A 11 -0.44 8.33 -12.02
CA PRO A 11 -0.19 9.06 -13.27
C PRO A 11 1.27 8.88 -13.66
N LEU A 12 1.56 7.86 -14.47
CA LEU A 12 2.89 7.60 -15.00
C LEU A 12 3.06 8.41 -16.29
N GLY A 13 4.15 9.15 -16.40
CA GLY A 13 4.63 9.67 -17.68
C GLY A 13 4.87 8.51 -18.66
N LYS A 14 4.76 8.78 -19.96
CA LYS A 14 4.81 7.76 -21.04
C LYS A 14 6.08 6.88 -21.06
N GLU A 15 7.09 7.16 -20.24
CA GLU A 15 8.38 6.45 -20.20
C GLU A 15 8.75 5.85 -18.82
N ASP A 16 8.07 6.16 -17.72
CA ASP A 16 8.84 6.24 -16.47
C ASP A 16 8.95 5.00 -15.58
N CYS A 17 8.14 3.94 -15.72
CA CYS A 17 8.32 2.74 -14.89
C CYS A 17 7.80 1.45 -15.54
N LEU A 18 8.56 0.89 -16.49
CA LEU A 18 8.26 -0.41 -17.09
C LEU A 18 8.61 -1.61 -16.19
N CYS A 19 9.46 -1.41 -15.18
CA CYS A 19 9.86 -2.46 -14.26
C CYS A 19 9.02 -2.44 -12.97
N ARG A 20 8.82 -3.62 -12.38
CA ARG A 20 8.04 -3.79 -11.14
C ARG A 20 8.56 -2.90 -10.00
N LYS A 21 9.89 -2.81 -9.83
CA LYS A 21 10.51 -2.05 -8.76
C LYS A 21 10.19 -0.56 -8.85
N CYS A 22 10.42 0.04 -10.03
CA CYS A 22 10.13 1.45 -10.27
C CYS A 22 8.64 1.75 -10.06
N LEU A 23 7.76 0.87 -10.57
CA LEU A 23 6.32 1.04 -10.41
C LEU A 23 5.92 1.08 -8.93
N ILE A 24 6.44 0.16 -8.12
CA ILE A 24 6.18 0.11 -6.67
C ILE A 24 6.73 1.36 -5.97
N GLU A 25 7.90 1.86 -6.37
CA GLU A 25 8.46 3.10 -5.84
C GLU A 25 7.54 4.30 -6.12
N GLN A 26 7.04 4.46 -7.36
CA GLN A 26 6.12 5.54 -7.71
C GLN A 26 4.76 5.44 -7.02
N ILE A 27 4.23 4.22 -6.87
CA ILE A 27 3.03 3.96 -6.07
C ILE A 27 3.27 4.45 -4.64
N ASN A 28 4.39 4.07 -4.02
CA ASN A 28 4.71 4.49 -2.65
C ASN A 28 4.89 6.01 -2.53
N VAL A 29 5.46 6.69 -3.52
CA VAL A 29 5.52 8.17 -3.54
C VAL A 29 4.12 8.77 -3.53
N THR A 30 3.22 8.26 -4.38
CA THR A 30 1.83 8.74 -4.46
C THR A 30 1.07 8.48 -3.17
N LEU A 31 1.19 7.26 -2.62
CA LEU A 31 0.55 6.89 -1.36
C LEU A 31 1.08 7.74 -0.19
N ASN A 32 2.38 8.01 -0.14
CA ASN A 32 2.95 8.87 0.90
C ASN A 32 2.40 10.29 0.83
N ALA A 33 2.22 10.86 -0.36
CA ALA A 33 1.56 12.16 -0.50
C ALA A 33 0.10 12.10 -0.03
N TYR A 34 -0.62 11.03 -0.40
CA TYR A 34 -2.02 10.83 -0.01
C TYR A 34 -2.19 10.70 1.51
N TYR A 35 -1.26 10.00 2.19
CA TYR A 35 -1.26 9.85 3.64
C TYR A 35 -1.10 11.16 4.42
N GLN A 36 -0.54 12.21 3.81
CA GLN A 36 -0.34 13.51 4.47
C GLN A 36 -1.54 14.45 4.30
N THR A 37 -2.43 14.17 3.36
CA THR A 37 -3.51 15.07 2.96
C THR A 37 -4.91 14.55 3.30
N HIS A 38 -5.03 13.29 3.74
CA HIS A 38 -6.31 12.65 4.05
C HIS A 38 -6.35 12.11 5.47
N THR A 39 -7.54 12.06 6.03
CA THR A 39 -7.82 11.45 7.33
C THR A 39 -7.72 9.94 7.27
N THR A 40 -7.49 9.29 8.41
CA THR A 40 -7.42 7.83 8.49
C THR A 40 -8.65 7.13 7.88
N ASP A 41 -9.86 7.63 8.14
CA ASP A 41 -11.08 7.00 7.64
C ASP A 41 -11.18 7.08 6.11
N GLU A 42 -10.79 8.21 5.52
CA GLU A 42 -10.69 8.36 4.06
C GLU A 42 -9.64 7.42 3.47
N LEU A 43 -8.49 7.28 4.14
CA LEU A 43 -7.42 6.36 3.72
C LEU A 43 -7.87 4.90 3.76
N VAL A 44 -8.61 4.50 4.80
CA VAL A 44 -9.13 3.13 4.96
C VAL A 44 -10.20 2.84 3.91
N ALA A 45 -11.14 3.77 3.71
CA ALA A 45 -12.19 3.63 2.69
C ALA A 45 -11.57 3.46 1.29
N PHE A 46 -10.61 4.32 0.95
CA PHE A 46 -9.88 4.25 -0.31
C PHE A 46 -9.08 2.95 -0.46
N ALA A 47 -8.34 2.54 0.56
CA ALA A 47 -7.54 1.32 0.51
C ALA A 47 -8.40 0.05 0.40
N ALA A 48 -9.59 0.03 1.01
CA ALA A 48 -10.49 -1.11 0.98
C ALA A 48 -10.87 -1.52 -0.46
N GLU A 49 -10.94 -0.57 -1.39
CA GLU A 49 -11.22 -0.83 -2.82
C GLU A 49 -10.12 -1.66 -3.52
N HIS A 50 -8.90 -1.64 -2.97
CA HIS A 50 -7.74 -2.38 -3.45
C HIS A 50 -7.46 -3.65 -2.66
N LYS A 51 -8.38 -4.05 -1.75
CA LYS A 51 -8.25 -5.28 -0.98
C LYS A 51 -8.53 -6.47 -1.88
N GLN A 52 -7.49 -7.26 -2.15
CA GLN A 52 -7.60 -8.49 -2.92
C GLN A 52 -7.25 -9.71 -2.08
N ALA A 53 -8.07 -10.76 -2.20
CA ALA A 53 -7.77 -12.03 -1.56
C ALA A 53 -6.56 -12.67 -2.24
N ASN A 54 -5.54 -13.04 -1.45
CA ASN A 54 -4.38 -13.84 -1.85
C ASN A 54 -3.35 -13.17 -2.77
N VAL A 55 -3.37 -11.84 -2.94
CA VAL A 55 -2.35 -11.11 -3.69
C VAL A 55 -1.69 -10.09 -2.78
N TYR A 56 -0.44 -10.37 -2.41
CA TYR A 56 0.40 -9.46 -1.64
C TYR A 56 1.68 -9.17 -2.42
N THR A 57 2.02 -7.89 -2.54
CA THR A 57 3.18 -7.44 -3.31
C THR A 57 4.27 -6.96 -2.36
N GLU A 58 5.45 -7.57 -2.42
CA GLU A 58 6.64 -7.09 -1.70
C GLU A 58 6.94 -5.63 -2.06
N GLY A 59 7.27 -4.81 -1.06
CA GLY A 59 7.52 -3.38 -1.21
C GLY A 59 6.24 -2.53 -1.24
N LEU A 60 5.05 -3.15 -1.32
CA LEU A 60 3.77 -2.47 -1.24
C LEU A 60 2.93 -2.95 -0.05
N ASP A 61 2.80 -4.27 0.13
CA ASP A 61 1.99 -4.90 1.18
C ASP A 61 2.83 -5.40 2.36
N TYR A 62 4.04 -5.87 2.07
CA TYR A 62 4.98 -6.31 3.08
C TYR A 62 6.40 -5.98 2.64
N MET A 63 7.32 -5.97 3.60
CA MET A 63 8.75 -5.82 3.37
C MET A 63 9.51 -6.80 4.25
N PHE A 64 10.67 -7.27 3.79
CA PHE A 64 11.57 -8.07 4.62
C PHE A 64 12.45 -7.16 5.47
N VAL A 65 12.45 -7.37 6.78
CA VAL A 65 13.37 -6.73 7.73
C VAL A 65 14.03 -7.86 8.51
N ASN A 66 15.35 -7.97 8.46
CA ASN A 66 16.11 -9.04 9.12
C ASN A 66 15.63 -10.48 8.79
N GLY A 67 15.10 -10.70 7.59
CA GLY A 67 14.56 -12.00 7.16
C GLY A 67 13.12 -12.26 7.58
N GLU A 68 12.50 -11.35 8.33
CA GLU A 68 11.09 -11.45 8.75
C GLU A 68 10.21 -10.55 7.87
N GLN A 69 8.98 -11.01 7.59
CA GLN A 69 8.00 -10.24 6.83
C GLN A 69 7.25 -9.27 7.74
N HIS A 70 7.37 -7.98 7.46
CA HIS A 70 6.64 -6.94 8.15
C HIS A 70 5.58 -6.33 7.22
N PRO A 71 4.32 -6.18 7.70
CA PRO A 71 3.29 -5.50 6.93
C PRO A 71 3.59 -4.01 6.78
N THR A 72 3.30 -3.46 5.60
CA THR A 72 3.40 -2.01 5.36
C THR A 72 2.15 -1.29 5.88
N LYS A 73 2.21 0.05 5.89
CA LYS A 73 1.04 0.89 6.16
C LYS A 73 -0.11 0.62 5.17
N TRP A 74 0.20 0.44 3.89
CA TRP A 74 -0.81 0.18 2.85
C TRP A 74 -1.57 -1.12 3.12
N TYR A 75 -0.86 -2.20 3.48
CA TYR A 75 -1.49 -3.45 3.85
C TYR A 75 -2.47 -3.28 5.02
N LEU A 76 -2.06 -2.58 6.08
CA LEU A 76 -2.91 -2.36 7.25
C LEU A 76 -4.14 -1.50 6.91
N LEU A 77 -3.97 -0.47 6.07
CA LEU A 77 -5.07 0.33 5.55
C LEU A 77 -6.08 -0.51 4.76
N LYS A 78 -5.61 -1.39 3.86
CA LYS A 78 -6.47 -2.31 3.10
C LYS A 78 -7.25 -3.27 4.00
N GLN A 79 -6.68 -3.68 5.13
CA GLN A 79 -7.39 -4.50 6.11
C GLN A 79 -8.37 -3.68 6.97
N GLY A 80 -8.17 -2.38 7.10
CA GLY A 80 -8.93 -1.51 7.99
C GLY A 80 -8.71 -1.85 9.47
N GLN A 81 -7.60 -2.51 9.81
CA GLN A 81 -7.30 -3.01 11.14
C GLN A 81 -5.84 -2.70 11.51
N CYS A 82 -5.62 -2.36 12.78
CA CYS A 82 -4.26 -2.27 13.31
C CYS A 82 -3.72 -3.64 13.67
N CYS A 83 -2.41 -3.81 13.54
CA CYS A 83 -1.75 -4.97 14.13
C CYS A 83 -1.79 -4.89 15.67
N HIS A 84 -1.48 -6.00 16.35
CA HIS A 84 -1.45 -6.07 17.83
C HIS A 84 -0.49 -5.01 18.43
N GLU A 85 -0.39 -4.96 19.77
CA GLU A 85 0.24 -3.88 20.54
C GLU A 85 1.51 -3.28 19.91
N ASN A 86 1.59 -1.94 19.91
CA ASN A 86 2.73 -1.14 19.41
C ASN A 86 3.03 -1.20 17.91
N CYS A 87 2.03 -1.50 17.10
CA CYS A 87 2.09 -1.38 15.64
C CYS A 87 2.53 0.03 15.16
N LYS A 88 3.74 0.15 14.60
CA LYS A 88 4.31 1.43 14.09
C LYS A 88 3.51 2.04 12.93
N TYR A 89 2.82 1.20 12.15
CA TYR A 89 2.06 1.62 10.97
C TYR A 89 0.53 1.52 11.16
N CYS A 90 0.06 1.45 12.41
CA CYS A 90 -1.37 1.40 12.71
C CYS A 90 -2.08 2.64 12.13
N PRO A 91 -3.09 2.46 11.27
CA PRO A 91 -3.79 3.59 10.68
C PRO A 91 -4.54 4.48 11.69
N TYR A 92 -4.97 3.93 12.83
CA TYR A 92 -5.78 4.63 13.84
C TYR A 92 -4.97 5.15 15.05
N LYS A 93 -3.65 5.25 14.94
CA LYS A 93 -2.76 5.76 16.01
C LYS A 93 -2.39 7.22 15.81
#